data_AF-A0A537JGD7-F1
#
_entry.id   AF-A0A537JGD7-F1
#
_cell.length_a   1.000
_cell.length_b   1.000
_cell.length_c   1.000
_cell.angle_alpha   90.00
_cell.angle_beta   90.00
_cell.angle_gamma   90.00
#
_symmetry.space_group_name_H-M   'P 1'
#
loop_
_entity.id
_entity.type
_entity.pdbx_description
1 polymer ?
#
loop_
_entity_poly.entity_id
_entity_poly.type
_entity_poly.pdbx_seq_one_letter_code
_entity_poly.pdbx_strand_id
1 'polypeptide(L)' 'MRNTTKIKHLLVLYYLDLSMDDDGLMHLTITNKTTGQQKQFESTKYAVAIDRAFRYMSKETRKSDYSET' A
#
# COMPACT_ATOMS: atom_id res chain seq x y z
N MET A 1 2.82 -5.68 -20.68
CA MET A 1 1.77 -5.67 -19.63
C MET A 1 1.77 -4.34 -18.91
N ARG A 2 0.62 -3.65 -18.86
CA ARG A 2 0.43 -2.41 -18.09
C ARG A 2 0.64 -2.72 -16.59
N ASN A 3 1.17 -1.77 -15.81
CA ASN A 3 1.53 -2.00 -14.39
C ASN A 3 0.34 -2.50 -13.54
N THR A 4 -0.89 -2.09 -13.87
CA THR A 4 -2.12 -2.55 -13.21
C THR A 4 -2.40 -4.04 -13.40
N THR A 5 -2.04 -4.62 -14.55
CA THR A 5 -2.17 -6.07 -14.80
C THR A 5 -1.21 -6.88 -13.95
N LYS A 6 0.01 -6.36 -13.71
CA LYS A 6 1.02 -7.02 -12.87
C LYS A 6 0.56 -7.10 -11.41
N ILE A 7 0.03 -6.00 -10.86
CA ILE A 7 -0.46 -5.95 -9.48
C ILE A 7 -1.64 -6.92 -9.27
N LYS A 8 -2.63 -6.91 -10.19
CA LYS A 8 -3.78 -7.84 -10.10
C LYS A 8 -3.34 -9.30 -10.10
N HIS A 9 -2.38 -9.66 -10.96
CA HIS A 9 -1.85 -11.02 -11.00
C HIS A 9 -1.13 -11.40 -9.69
N LEU A 10 -0.37 -10.47 -9.13
CA LEU A 10 0.33 -10.66 -7.86
C LEU A 10 -0.64 -10.88 -6.69
N LEU A 11 -1.72 -10.09 -6.63
CA LEU A 11 -2.79 -10.21 -5.64
C LEU A 11 -3.57 -11.53 -5.68
N VAL A 12 -3.58 -12.22 -6.83
CA VAL A 12 -4.18 -13.56 -6.92
C VAL A 12 -3.33 -14.56 -6.13
N LEU A 13 -2.01 -14.50 -6.28
CA LEU A 13 -1.07 -15.51 -5.80
C LEU A 13 -0.45 -15.19 -4.43
N TYR A 14 -0.44 -13.91 -4.03
CA TYR A 14 0.25 -13.44 -2.84
C TYR A 14 -0.68 -12.58 -1.97
N TYR A 15 -0.48 -12.64 -0.66
CA TYR A 15 -0.89 -11.57 0.24
C TYR A 15 0.14 -10.44 0.17
N LEU A 16 -0.34 -9.20 0.17
CA LEU A 16 0.49 -8.00 0.19
C LEU A 16 0.30 -7.31 1.53
N ASP A 17 1.40 -7.05 2.21
CA ASP A 17 1.47 -6.17 3.37
C ASP A 17 2.33 -4.96 3.02
N LEU A 18 1.84 -3.78 3.37
CA LEU A 18 2.46 -2.49 3.09
C LEU A 18 2.60 -1.77 4.43
N SER A 19 3.82 -1.63 4.90
CA SER A 19 4.15 -0.88 6.11
C SER A 19 5.18 0.20 5.80
N MET A 20 5.19 1.26 6.60
CA MET A 20 6.16 2.34 6.51
C MET A 20 6.76 2.49 7.89
N ASP A 21 8.08 2.60 7.98
CA ASP A 21 8.76 2.89 9.24
C ASP A 21 8.78 4.40 9.53
N ASP A 22 9.31 4.74 10.72
CA ASP A 22 9.37 6.12 11.21
C ASP A 22 10.28 7.01 10.34
N ASP A 23 11.23 6.42 9.60
CA ASP A 23 12.13 7.10 8.67
C ASP A 23 11.51 7.30 7.27
N GLY A 24 10.27 6.82 7.07
CA GLY A 24 9.53 6.95 5.82
C GLY A 24 9.97 5.95 4.74
N LEU A 25 10.70 4.89 5.11
CA LEU A 25 11.01 3.79 4.21
C LEU A 25 9.81 2.84 4.14
N MET A 26 9.35 2.59 2.92
CA MET A 26 8.26 1.65 2.68
C MET A 26 8.79 0.23 2.61
N HIS A 27 8.14 -0.64 3.37
CA HIS A 27 8.30 -2.07 3.40
C HIS A 27 7.11 -2.71 2.69
N LEU A 28 7.39 -3.40 1.60
CA LEU A 28 6.42 -4.24 0.91
C LEU A 28 6.76 -5.70 1.18
N THR A 29 5.89 -6.39 1.91
CA THR A 29 6.01 -7.83 2.15
C THR A 29 5.01 -8.58 1.29
N ILE A 30 5.51 -9.52 0.49
CA ILE A 30 4.67 -10.49 -0.22
C ILE A 30 4.72 -11.82 0.52
N THR A 31 3.56 -12.45 0.71
CA THR A 31 3.46 -13.81 1.26
C THR A 31 2.78 -14.69 0.23
N ASN A 32 3.43 -15.75 -0.24
CA ASN A 32 2.83 -16.71 -1.16
C ASN A 32 1.66 -17.43 -0.48
N LYS A 33 0.46 -17.40 -1.06
CA LYS A 33 -0.74 -17.96 -0.44
C LYS A 33 -0.70 -19.48 -0.29
N THR A 34 0.09 -20.16 -1.13
CA THR A 34 0.17 -21.62 -1.17
C THR A 34 1.31 -22.14 -0.30
N THR A 35 2.49 -21.52 -0.41
CA THR A 35 3.71 -22.01 0.27
C THR A 35 3.99 -21.30 1.59
N GLY A 36 3.32 -20.17 1.86
CA GLY A 36 3.60 -19.31 3.00
C GLY A 36 4.95 -18.58 2.91
N GLN A 37 5.71 -18.76 1.83
CA GLN A 37 7.02 -18.11 1.69
C GLN A 37 6.87 -16.60 1.59
N GLN A 38 7.70 -15.90 2.37
CA GLN A 38 7.70 -14.45 2.44
C GLN A 38 8.91 -13.84 1.74
N LYS A 39 8.69 -12.67 1.14
CA LYS A 39 9.75 -11.82 0.63
C LYS A 39 9.42 -10.36 0.91
N GLN A 40 10.39 -9.64 1.43
CA GLN A 40 10.29 -8.21 1.71
C GLN A 40 11.07 -7.41 0.68
N PHE A 41 10.53 -6.24 0.32
CA PHE A 41 11.12 -5.26 -0.57
C PHE A 41 11.07 -3.89 0.10
N GLU A 42 12.13 -3.11 -0.07
CA GLU A 42 12.25 -1.78 0.53
C GLU A 42 12.39 -0.72 -0.55
N SER A 43 11.65 0.39 -0.45
CA SER A 43 11.78 1.49 -1.40
C SER A 43 11.21 2.81 -0.92
N THR A 44 11.96 3.89 -1.11
CA THR A 44 11.47 5.26 -0.87
C THR A 44 10.53 5.77 -1.98
N LYS A 45 10.53 5.14 -3.17
CA LYS A 45 9.77 5.64 -4.34
C LYS A 45 8.26 5.47 -4.19
N TYR A 46 7.82 4.42 -3.51
CA TYR A 46 6.39 4.15 -3.28
C TYR A 46 5.84 4.90 -2.06
N ALA A 47 6.71 5.27 -1.11
CA ALA A 47 6.34 6.02 0.09
C ALA A 47 5.63 7.35 -0.25
N VAL A 48 6.16 8.10 -1.23
CA VAL A 48 5.60 9.40 -1.64
C VAL A 48 4.19 9.28 -2.22
N ALA A 49 3.92 8.23 -3.00
CA ALA A 49 2.60 8.03 -3.61
C ALA A 49 1.55 7.65 -2.55
N ILE A 50 1.94 6.78 -1.59
CA ILE A 50 1.06 6.35 -0.50
C ILE A 50 0.80 7.51 0.48
N ASP A 51 1.82 8.28 0.86
CA ASP A 51 1.66 9.47 1.73
C ASP A 51 0.71 10.49 1.11
N ARG A 52 0.82 10.76 -0.20
CA ARG A 52 -0.13 11.64 -0.90
C ARG A 52 -1.56 11.10 -0.88
N ALA A 53 -1.74 9.80 -1.13
CA ALA A 53 -3.06 9.17 -1.08
C ALA A 53 -3.64 9.20 0.34
N PHE A 54 -2.83 8.94 1.36
CA PHE A 54 -3.24 8.98 2.76
C PHE A 54 -3.63 10.39 3.21
N ARG A 55 -2.85 11.41 2.85
CA ARG A 55 -3.17 12.82 3.12
C ARG A 55 -4.45 13.26 2.42
N TYR A 56 -4.65 12.81 1.18
CA TYR A 56 -5.89 13.06 0.45
C TYR A 56 -7.08 12.42 1.19
N MET A 57 -7.01 11.12 1.48
CA MET A 57 -8.05 10.41 2.23
C MET A 57 -8.36 11.07 3.57
N SER A 58 -7.34 11.35 4.38
CA SER A 58 -7.49 11.97 5.70
C SER A 58 -8.20 13.34 5.63
N LYS A 59 -7.97 14.12 4.57
CA LYS A 59 -8.69 15.36 4.34
C LYS A 59 -10.15 15.12 3.96
N GLU A 60 -10.41 14.12 3.13
CA GLU A 60 -11.78 13.77 2.71
C GLU A 60 -12.59 13.20 3.86
N THR A 61 -12.02 12.34 4.72
CA THR A 61 -12.71 11.83 5.92
C THR A 61 -13.03 12.96 6.88
N ARG A 62 -12.09 13.88 7.13
CA ARG A 62 -12.33 15.05 7.98
C ARG A 62 -13.41 15.98 7.42
N LYS A 63 -13.53 16.14 6.10
CA LYS A 63 -14.62 16.93 5.50
C LYS A 63 -15.99 16.26 5.68
N SER A 64 -16.03 14.93 5.63
CA SER A 64 -17.24 14.15 5.89
C SER A 64 -17.81 14.38 7.29
N ASP A 65 -16.93 14.56 8.29
CA ASP A 65 -17.32 14.77 9.69
C ASP A 65 -17.94 16.17 9.96
N TYR A 66 -17.77 17.14 9.06
CA TYR A 66 -18.36 18.48 9.18
C TYR A 66 -19.58 18.71 8.26
N SER A 67 -20.02 17.71 7.49
CA SER A 67 -21.18 17.83 6.59
C SER A 67 -22.50 17.28 7.18
N GLU A 68 -22.51 16.83 8.44
CA GLU A 68 -23.70 16.35 9.16
C GLU A 68 -24.12 17.22 10.36
N THR A 69 -23.61 18.45 10.47
CA THR A 69 -24.08 19.49 11.42
C THR A 69 -24.51 20.74 10.70
#